data_AF-A0AAV4GMA3-F1
#
_entry.id   AF-A0AAV4GMA3-F1
#
_cell.length_a   1.000
_cell.length_b   1.000
_cell.length_c   1.000
_cell.angle_alpha   90.00
_cell.angle_beta   90.00
_cell.angle_gamma   90.00
#
_symmetry.space_group_name_H-M   'P 1'
#
loop_
_entity.id
_entity.type
_entity.pdbx_description
1 polymer ?
#
loop_
_entity_poly.entity_id
_entity_poly.type
_entity_poly.pdbx_seq_one_letter_code
_entity_poly.pdbx_strand_id
1 'polypeptide(L)'
;MTACIIKLYGKYSKHIYGIPQKIINILSDMYANNQCCVRHGGQQSDWFAVKSGVRQGCIISPLLFLIAIGWVMKRATNQQPRGITWRAFNHLEDEDFADDIASLSHSQKDM
;
A
#
# COMPACT_ATOMS: atom_id res chain seq x y z
N MET A 1 -0.97 8.49 -1.87
CA MET A 1 -0.50 7.47 -0.89
C MET A 1 -0.39 8.05 0.52
N THR A 2 0.19 9.23 0.75
CA THR A 2 0.20 9.90 2.08
C THR A 2 -1.23 10.13 2.63
N ALA A 3 -2.16 10.58 1.79
CA ALA A 3 -3.58 10.67 2.14
C ALA A 3 -4.28 9.29 2.26
N CYS A 4 -3.76 8.24 1.60
CA CYS A 4 -4.29 6.89 1.68
C CYS A 4 -3.86 6.22 2.99
N ILE A 5 -2.57 6.32 3.34
CA ILE A 5 -1.95 5.98 4.62
C ILE A 5 -2.72 6.68 5.74
N ILE A 6 -2.85 8.02 5.74
CA ILE A 6 -3.57 8.72 6.83
C ILE A 6 -5.05 8.28 6.94
N LYS A 7 -5.76 8.06 5.83
CA LYS A 7 -7.14 7.52 5.85
C LYS A 7 -7.22 6.05 6.31
N LEU A 8 -6.23 5.24 5.97
CA LEU A 8 -6.03 3.87 6.45
C LEU A 8 -5.76 3.85 7.96
N TYR A 9 -4.89 4.73 8.45
CA TYR A 9 -4.49 4.80 9.85
C TYR A 9 -5.60 5.40 10.73
N GLY A 10 -6.32 6.43 10.26
CA GLY A 10 -7.41 7.04 11.04
C GLY A 10 -8.64 6.15 11.22
N LYS A 11 -9.06 5.42 10.17
CA LYS A 11 -10.31 4.62 10.20
C LYS A 11 -10.10 3.13 10.47
N TYR A 12 -8.95 2.56 10.10
CA TYR A 12 -8.75 1.10 10.12
C TYR A 12 -7.65 0.62 11.07
N SER A 13 -6.61 1.40 11.33
CA SER A 13 -5.48 0.96 12.18
C SER A 13 -5.86 0.71 13.64
N LYS A 14 -6.76 1.51 14.21
CA LYS A 14 -7.18 1.37 15.63
C LYS A 14 -8.15 0.20 15.85
N HIS A 15 -8.94 -0.15 14.84
CA HIS A 15 -10.01 -1.15 14.96
C HIS A 15 -9.72 -2.49 14.26
N ILE A 16 -8.91 -2.53 13.21
CA ILE A 16 -8.62 -3.75 12.43
C ILE A 16 -7.26 -4.37 12.77
N TYR A 17 -6.24 -3.55 13.04
CA TYR A 17 -4.87 -4.03 13.21
C TYR A 17 -4.29 -3.83 14.62
N GLY A 18 -5.03 -3.19 15.53
CA GLY A 18 -4.61 -3.02 16.94
C GLY A 18 -3.34 -2.17 17.13
N ILE A 19 -2.98 -1.33 16.15
CA ILE A 19 -1.73 -0.57 16.21
C ILE A 19 -1.90 0.59 17.20
N PRO A 20 -1.00 0.74 18.20
CA PRO A 20 -1.07 1.84 19.16
C PRO A 20 -1.03 3.22 18.52
N GLN A 21 -1.83 4.17 19.06
CA GLN A 21 -1.90 5.55 18.56
C GLN A 21 -0.53 6.24 18.51
N LYS A 22 0.37 5.92 19.44
CA LYS A 22 1.74 6.44 19.46
C LYS A 22 2.51 6.10 18.17
N ILE A 23 2.35 4.88 17.66
CA ILE A 23 2.99 4.45 16.41
C ILE A 23 2.38 5.21 15.22
N ILE A 24 1.06 5.39 15.23
CA ILE A 24 0.36 6.17 14.18
C ILE A 24 0.89 7.60 14.12
N ASN A 25 1.09 8.25 15.28
CA ASN A 25 1.60 9.61 15.35
C ASN A 25 3.03 9.68 14.81
N ILE A 26 3.92 8.76 15.21
CA ILE A 26 5.29 8.67 14.70
C ILE A 26 5.29 8.51 13.17
N LEU A 27 4.44 7.62 12.64
CA LEU A 27 4.33 7.43 11.19
C LEU A 27 3.81 8.68 10.47
N SER A 28 2.84 9.38 11.07
CA SER A 28 2.33 10.64 10.53
C SER A 28 3.42 11.70 10.47
N ASP A 29 4.19 11.85 11.54
CA ASP A 29 5.29 12.83 11.62
C ASP A 29 6.43 12.47 10.66
N MET A 30 6.73 11.17 10.50
CA MET A 30 7.70 10.69 9.50
C MET A 30 7.28 11.00 8.05
N TYR A 31 6.00 11.22 7.79
CA TYR A 31 5.50 11.51 6.44
C TYR A 31 5.00 12.94 6.24
N ALA A 32 4.97 13.75 7.30
CA ALA A 32 4.58 15.15 7.26
C ALA A 32 5.64 16.01 6.56
N ASN A 33 5.21 16.90 5.67
CA ASN A 33 6.05 17.89 4.98
C ASN A 33 7.32 17.31 4.32
N ASN A 34 7.26 16.06 3.85
CA ASN A 34 8.40 15.41 3.23
C ASN A 34 8.84 16.11 1.94
N GLN A 35 10.15 16.27 1.78
CA GLN A 35 10.78 16.75 0.57
C GLN A 35 11.85 15.76 0.10
N CYS A 36 12.11 15.75 -1.19
CA CYS A 36 13.14 14.94 -1.83
C CYS A 36 13.96 15.81 -2.79
N CYS A 37 15.17 15.39 -3.08
CA CYS A 37 16.00 15.91 -4.16
C CYS A 37 16.68 14.72 -4.86
N VAL A 38 17.05 14.91 -6.13
CA VAL A 38 17.78 13.91 -6.89
C VAL A 38 19.26 14.24 -6.82
N ARG A 39 20.09 13.26 -6.45
CA ARG A 39 21.55 13.36 -6.49
C ARG A 39 22.10 12.53 -7.64
N HIS A 40 22.89 13.14 -8.50
CA HIS A 40 23.53 12.47 -9.63
C HIS A 40 24.85 13.14 -9.97
N GLY A 41 25.92 12.36 -10.13
CA GLY A 41 27.25 12.88 -10.53
C GLY A 41 27.82 13.96 -9.61
N GLY A 42 27.54 13.90 -8.30
CA GLY A 42 27.98 14.92 -7.32
C GLY A 42 27.13 16.20 -7.32
N GLN A 43 26.15 16.32 -8.22
CA GLN A 43 25.19 17.42 -8.24
C GLN A 43 23.89 17.04 -7.54
N GLN A 44 23.17 18.04 -7.03
CA GLN A 44 21.87 17.87 -6.37
C GLN A 44 20.84 18.77 -7.04
N SER A 45 19.64 18.24 -7.32
CA SER A 45 18.51 19.05 -7.78
C SER A 45 17.97 19.95 -6.66
N ASP A 46 17.09 20.87 -7.03
CA ASP A 46 16.24 21.55 -6.06
C ASP A 46 15.38 20.55 -5.28
N TRP A 47 15.01 20.96 -4.06
CA TRP A 47 14.10 20.21 -3.21
C TRP A 47 12.67 20.35 -3.71
N PHE A 48 11.96 19.23 -3.81
CA PHE A 48 10.55 19.21 -4.17
C PHE A 48 9.74 18.42 -3.13
N ALA A 49 8.49 18.84 -2.92
CA ALA A 49 7.59 18.19 -1.97
C ALA A 49 7.15 16.80 -2.45
N VAL A 50 7.22 15.81 -1.57
CA VAL A 50 6.76 14.44 -1.82
C VAL A 50 5.29 14.33 -1.43
N LYS A 51 4.41 14.26 -2.43
CA LYS A 51 2.95 14.22 -2.24
C LYS A 51 2.36 12.80 -2.17
N SER A 52 3.14 11.80 -2.58
CA SER A 52 2.69 10.41 -2.71
C SER A 52 3.86 9.42 -2.60
N GLY A 53 3.53 8.14 -2.56
CA GLY A 53 4.51 7.06 -2.38
C GLY A 53 4.90 6.81 -0.93
N VAL A 54 5.78 5.82 -0.78
CA VAL A 54 6.56 5.54 0.44
C VAL A 54 8.02 5.92 0.18
N ARG A 55 8.80 6.16 1.24
CA ARG A 55 10.23 6.49 1.11
C ARG A 55 11.03 5.25 0.67
N GLN A 56 11.56 5.23 -0.55
CA GLN A 56 12.46 4.15 -0.97
C GLN A 56 13.70 4.09 -0.08
N GLY A 57 14.15 2.87 0.24
CA GLY A 57 15.26 2.62 1.18
C GLY A 57 14.90 2.77 2.66
N CYS A 58 13.68 3.16 3.01
CA CYS A 58 13.23 3.22 4.40
C CYS A 58 12.75 1.85 4.88
N ILE A 59 13.22 1.40 6.05
CA ILE A 59 12.93 0.07 6.61
C ILE A 59 11.43 -0.18 6.81
N ILE A 60 10.65 0.85 7.18
CA ILE A 60 9.21 0.71 7.43
C ILE A 60 8.37 0.80 6.15
N SER A 61 8.94 1.30 5.06
CA SER A 61 8.21 1.54 3.81
C SER A 61 7.63 0.29 3.15
N PRO A 62 8.32 -0.86 3.10
CA PRO A 62 7.75 -2.12 2.63
C PRO A 62 6.51 -2.54 3.44
N LEU A 63 6.56 -2.43 4.76
CA LEU A 63 5.41 -2.76 5.63
C LEU A 63 4.22 -1.83 5.37
N LEU A 64 4.48 -0.52 5.24
CA LEU A 64 3.43 0.46 4.92
C LEU A 64 2.79 0.19 3.55
N PHE A 65 3.60 -0.25 2.59
CA PHE A 65 3.14 -0.61 1.25
C PHE A 65 2.24 -1.85 1.28
N LEU A 66 2.67 -2.93 1.96
CA LEU A 66 1.87 -4.15 2.13
C LEU A 66 0.53 -3.89 2.83
N ILE A 67 0.51 -3.05 3.88
CA ILE A 67 -0.74 -2.66 4.54
C ILE A 67 -1.69 -1.92 3.58
N ALA A 68 -1.14 -1.07 2.72
CA ALA A 68 -1.92 -0.32 1.74
C ALA A 68 -2.49 -1.24 0.65
N ILE A 69 -1.68 -2.12 0.07
CA ILE A 69 -2.12 -3.09 -0.94
C ILE A 69 -3.15 -4.05 -0.34
N GLY A 70 -2.89 -4.65 0.83
CA GLY A 70 -3.84 -5.56 1.48
C GLY A 70 -5.21 -4.91 1.76
N TRP A 71 -5.26 -3.59 1.96
CA TRP A 71 -6.51 -2.85 2.06
C TRP A 71 -7.21 -2.60 0.72
N VAL A 72 -6.44 -2.33 -0.34
CA VAL A 72 -6.97 -2.23 -1.72
C VAL A 72 -7.54 -3.58 -2.11
N MET A 73 -6.81 -4.67 -1.88
CA MET A 73 -7.22 -6.04 -2.18
C MET A 73 -8.49 -6.42 -1.42
N LYS A 74 -8.54 -6.22 -0.10
CA LYS A 74 -9.78 -6.45 0.69
C LYS A 74 -11.00 -5.69 0.17
N ARG A 75 -10.82 -4.51 -0.43
CA ARG A 75 -11.91 -3.75 -1.06
C ARG A 75 -12.27 -4.30 -2.43
N ALA A 76 -11.26 -4.64 -3.25
CA ALA A 76 -11.45 -5.19 -4.58
C ALA A 76 -12.14 -6.56 -4.53
N THR A 77 -11.87 -7.37 -3.50
CA THR A 77 -12.41 -8.72 -3.33
C THR A 77 -13.70 -8.78 -2.48
N ASN A 78 -14.33 -7.65 -2.16
CA ASN A 78 -15.50 -7.60 -1.26
C ASN A 78 -15.28 -8.33 0.08
N GLN A 79 -14.07 -8.26 0.63
CA GLN A 79 -13.64 -8.96 1.85
C GLN A 79 -13.67 -10.49 1.78
N GLN A 80 -13.68 -11.07 0.57
CA GLN A 80 -13.54 -12.52 0.39
C GLN A 80 -12.14 -12.98 0.83
N PRO A 81 -12.02 -14.15 1.50
CA PRO A 81 -10.75 -14.62 2.06
C PRO A 81 -9.69 -14.98 1.01
N ARG A 82 -10.10 -15.21 -0.25
CA ARG A 82 -9.24 -15.55 -1.38
C ARG A 82 -9.79 -14.87 -2.62
N GLY A 83 -8.91 -14.36 -3.46
CA GLY A 83 -9.20 -14.06 -4.86
C GLY A 83 -10.12 -12.90 -5.20
N ILE A 84 -10.02 -12.44 -6.45
CA ILE A 84 -10.91 -11.43 -7.03
C ILE A 84 -12.12 -12.17 -7.61
N THR A 85 -13.32 -11.88 -7.07
CA THR A 85 -14.56 -12.39 -7.66
C THR A 85 -14.85 -11.64 -8.95
N TRP A 86 -14.71 -12.31 -10.09
CA TRP A 86 -14.88 -11.72 -11.42
C TRP A 86 -16.04 -12.40 -12.15
N ARG A 87 -17.03 -11.61 -12.61
CA ARG A 87 -18.37 -12.10 -13.01
C ARG A 87 -19.04 -12.85 -11.86
N ALA A 88 -20.37 -12.95 -11.86
CA ALA A 88 -21.15 -13.39 -10.70
C ALA A 88 -20.78 -14.77 -10.09
N PHE A 89 -19.91 -15.56 -10.73
CA PHE A 89 -19.55 -16.92 -10.32
C PHE A 89 -18.07 -17.33 -10.48
N ASN A 90 -17.15 -16.50 -11.00
CA ASN A 90 -15.74 -16.94 -11.19
C ASN A 90 -14.81 -16.38 -10.09
N HIS A 91 -13.82 -17.20 -9.73
CA HIS A 91 -12.81 -16.93 -8.71
C HIS A 91 -11.43 -16.91 -9.35
N LEU A 92 -10.71 -15.79 -9.27
CA LEU A 92 -9.30 -15.70 -9.60
C LEU A 92 -8.52 -15.79 -8.30
N GLU A 93 -7.70 -16.82 -8.13
CA GLU A 93 -6.78 -16.88 -6.99
C GLU A 93 -5.64 -15.87 -7.18
N ASP A 94 -5.15 -15.31 -6.08
CA ASP A 94 -4.20 -14.21 -6.08
C ASP A 94 -2.97 -14.57 -5.25
N GLU A 95 -1.79 -14.49 -5.87
CA GLU A 95 -0.48 -14.64 -5.24
C GLU A 95 0.23 -13.27 -5.27
N ASP A 96 0.32 -12.61 -4.12
CA ASP A 96 0.88 -11.26 -3.95
C ASP A 96 2.35 -11.30 -3.51
N PHE A 97 3.26 -10.67 -4.28
CA PHE A 97 4.63 -10.36 -3.82
C PHE A 97 4.99 -8.89 -4.08
N ALA A 98 5.09 -8.10 -3.01
CA ALA A 98 5.31 -6.66 -3.10
C ALA A 98 4.29 -6.00 -4.06
N ASP A 99 4.74 -5.41 -5.17
CA ASP A 99 3.90 -4.81 -6.21
C ASP A 99 3.49 -5.78 -7.33
N ASP A 100 4.00 -7.02 -7.32
CA ASP A 100 3.62 -8.08 -8.25
C ASP A 100 2.37 -8.82 -7.75
N ILE A 101 1.36 -8.92 -8.62
CA ILE A 101 0.10 -9.64 -8.38
C ILE A 101 -0.03 -10.67 -9.49
N ALA A 102 -0.07 -11.95 -9.14
CA ALA A 102 -0.26 -13.04 -10.08
C ALA A 102 -1.67 -13.63 -9.93
N SER A 103 -2.50 -13.40 -10.94
CA SER A 103 -3.85 -13.98 -10.99
C SER A 103 -3.83 -15.37 -11.64
N LEU A 104 -4.34 -16.37 -10.92
CA LEU A 104 -4.47 -17.74 -11.40
C LEU A 104 -5.93 -18.05 -11.74
N SER A 105 -6.17 -18.61 -12.91
CA SER A 105 -7.49 -19.06 -13.35
C SER A 105 -7.47 -20.53 -13.74
N HIS A 106 -8.60 -21.21 -13.53
CA HIS A 106 -8.75 -22.63 -13.87
C HIS A 106 -9.07 -22.87 -15.35
N SER A 107 -9.40 -21.82 -16.13
CA SER A 107 -9.65 -21.93 -17.56
C SER A 107 -9.20 -20.69 -18.33
N GLN A 108 -8.80 -20.87 -19.60
CA GLN A 108 -8.38 -19.76 -20.47
C GLN A 108 -9.52 -18.75 -20.75
N LYS A 109 -10.79 -19.15 -20.55
CA LYS A 109 -11.93 -18.23 -20.66
C LYS A 109 -12.09 -17.32 -19.44
N ASP A 110 -11.43 -17.65 -18.34
CA ASP A 110 -11.48 -16.94 -17.07
C ASP A 110 -10.24 -16.06 -16.83
N MET A 111 -9.26 -16.08 -17.75
CA MET A 111 -8.20 -15.06 -17.87
C MET A 111 -8.71 -13.80 -18.56
#